data_AF-K9X4G6-F1
#
_entry.id   AF-K9X4G6-F1
#
_cell.length_a   1.000
_cell.length_b   1.000
_cell.length_c   1.000
_cell.angle_alpha   90.00
_cell.angle_beta   90.00
_cell.angle_gamma   90.00
#
_symmetry.space_group_name_H-M   'P 1'
#
loop_
_entity.id
_entity.type
_entity.pdbx_description
1 polymer ?
#
loop_
_entity_poly.entity_id
_entity_poly.type
_entity_poly.pdbx_seq_one_letter_code
_entity_poly.pdbx_strand_id
1 'polypeptide(L)' 'MAVKKGDMVRAVREKLENSLEAKASDSRFPSYLFETKGEIVDIKGDYALVKFGKVATPNIWLNIEQLEEFK' A
#
# COMPACT_ATOMS: atom_id res chain seq x y z
N MET A 1 0.35 7.03 -13.49
CA MET A 1 -0.98 7.58 -13.20
C MET A 1 -0.98 7.99 -11.75
N ALA A 2 -1.34 9.24 -11.44
CA ALA A 2 -1.40 9.69 -10.05
C ALA A 2 -2.62 9.06 -9.39
N VAL A 3 -2.39 8.18 -8.41
CA VAL A 3 -3.43 7.60 -7.57
C VAL A 3 -4.16 8.72 -6.82
N LYS A 4 -5.46 8.58 -6.62
CA LYS A 4 -6.32 9.54 -5.93
C LYS A 4 -6.90 8.93 -4.67
N LYS A 5 -7.35 9.81 -3.77
CA LYS A 5 -8.14 9.40 -2.61
C LYS A 5 -9.41 8.68 -3.08
N GLY A 6 -9.68 7.52 -2.49
CA GLY A 6 -10.79 6.63 -2.86
C GLY A 6 -10.44 5.57 -3.91
N ASP A 7 -9.26 5.64 -4.53
CA ASP A 7 -8.84 4.61 -5.48
C ASP A 7 -8.54 3.28 -4.76
N MET A 8 -8.84 2.19 -5.46
CA MET A 8 -8.53 0.83 -5.02
C MET A 8 -7.17 0.43 -5.54
N VAL A 9 -6.26 0.07 -4.64
CA VAL A 9 -4.86 -0.23 -4.94
C VAL A 9 -4.40 -1.53 -4.29
N ARG A 10 -3.28 -2.05 -4.76
CA ARG A 10 -2.45 -3.05 -4.06
C ARG A 10 -1.00 -2.59 -4.01
N ALA A 11 -0.24 -3.13 -3.06
CA ALA A 11 1.19 -2.93 -3.01
C ALA A 11 1.88 -3.76 -4.12
N VAL A 12 2.94 -3.22 -4.68
CA VAL A 12 3.84 -3.92 -5.61
C VAL A 12 5.00 -4.50 -4.81
N ARG A 13 5.08 -5.83 -4.76
CA ARG A 13 6.07 -6.55 -3.93
C ARG A 13 7.51 -6.10 -4.20
N GLU A 14 7.91 -6.06 -5.47
CA GLU A 14 9.28 -5.73 -5.88
C GLU A 14 9.73 -4.32 -5.42
N LYS A 15 8.79 -3.38 -5.39
CA LYS A 15 9.03 -2.00 -4.98
C LYS A 15 8.96 -1.81 -3.47
N LEU A 16 8.21 -2.65 -2.77
CA LEU A 16 8.11 -2.63 -1.31
C LEU A 16 9.34 -3.30 -0.67
N GLU A 17 9.79 -4.46 -1.16
CA GLU A 17 10.86 -5.24 -0.54
C GLU A 17 12.22 -4.52 -0.44
N ASN A 18 12.52 -3.61 -1.37
CA ASN A 18 13.78 -2.86 -1.39
C ASN A 18 13.66 -1.43 -0.83
N SER A 19 12.54 -1.10 -0.18
CA SER A 19 12.25 0.27 0.22
C SER A 19 12.66 0.59 1.66
N LEU A 20 12.54 1.87 2.04
CA LEU A 20 12.72 2.31 3.42
C LEU A 20 11.64 1.72 4.33
N GLU A 21 10.41 1.61 3.83
CA GLU A 21 9.25 1.08 4.54
C GLU A 21 9.41 -0.42 4.88
N ALA A 22 10.15 -1.18 4.06
CA ALA A 22 10.51 -2.56 4.40
C ALA A 22 11.34 -2.68 5.68
N LYS A 23 12.19 -1.69 5.99
CA LYS A 23 13.00 -1.72 7.22
C LYS A 23 12.17 -1.55 8.50
N ALA A 24 10.95 -1.03 8.38
CA ALA A 24 10.04 -0.84 9.50
C ALA A 24 9.18 -2.10 9.80
N SER A 25 9.18 -3.08 8.91
CA SER A 25 8.32 -4.27 8.97
C SER A 25 9.14 -5.57 9.06
N ASP A 26 8.47 -6.69 9.36
CA ASP A 26 9.07 -8.02 9.16
C ASP A 26 9.36 -8.21 7.66
N SER A 27 10.45 -8.91 7.33
CA SER A 27 10.84 -9.21 5.95
C SER A 27 9.83 -10.11 5.22
N ARG A 28 8.96 -10.82 5.96
CA ARG A 28 7.88 -11.63 5.40
C ARG A 28 6.59 -10.81 5.33
N PHE A 29 6.38 -10.15 4.20
CA PHE A 29 5.15 -9.40 3.98
C PHE A 29 3.92 -10.31 3.88
N PRO A 30 2.82 -9.96 4.55
CA PRO A 30 1.58 -10.73 4.47
C PRO A 30 0.92 -10.60 3.09
N SER A 31 0.32 -11.69 2.60
CA SER A 31 -0.22 -11.75 1.23
C SER A 31 -1.35 -10.76 0.95
N TYR A 32 -2.07 -10.32 1.99
CA TYR A 32 -3.18 -9.39 1.83
C TYR A 32 -2.77 -8.04 1.21
N LEU A 33 -1.51 -7.62 1.39
CA LEU A 33 -1.00 -6.37 0.80
C LEU A 33 -0.97 -6.41 -0.73
N PHE A 34 -0.82 -7.60 -1.30
CA PHE A 34 -0.62 -7.82 -2.74
C PHE A 34 -1.86 -8.39 -3.41
N GLU A 35 -2.64 -9.21 -2.70
CA GLU A 35 -3.75 -9.98 -3.30
C GLU A 35 -5.12 -9.34 -3.07
N THR A 36 -5.20 -8.25 -2.32
CA THR A 36 -6.48 -7.69 -1.87
C THR A 36 -6.59 -6.20 -2.13
N LYS A 37 -7.82 -5.72 -2.21
CA LYS A 37 -8.12 -4.30 -2.44
C LYS A 37 -7.80 -3.50 -1.18
N GLY A 38 -6.89 -2.55 -1.30
CA GLY A 38 -6.66 -1.48 -0.34
C GLY A 38 -7.28 -0.18 -0.84
N GLU A 39 -7.95 0.57 0.03
CA GLU A 39 -8.52 1.87 -0.29
C GLU A 39 -7.56 3.00 0.12
N ILE A 40 -7.31 3.96 -0.75
CA ILE A 40 -6.57 5.18 -0.37
C ILE A 40 -7.47 6.11 0.44
N VAL A 41 -7.18 6.26 1.72
CA VAL A 41 -7.94 7.09 2.66
C VAL A 41 -7.41 8.54 2.68
N ASP A 42 -6.11 8.70 2.50
CA ASP A 42 -5.46 10.01 2.50
C ASP A 42 -4.19 10.03 1.65
N ILE A 43 -3.79 11.22 1.19
CA ILE A 43 -2.55 11.43 0.43
C ILE A 43 -1.83 12.64 1.00
N LYS A 44 -0.54 12.47 1.30
CA LYS A 44 0.33 13.53 1.80
C LYS A 44 1.68 13.50 1.08
N GLY A 45 1.86 14.42 0.13
CA GLY A 45 3.04 14.45 -0.73
C GLY A 45 3.13 13.16 -1.55
N ASP A 46 4.27 12.48 -1.46
CA ASP A 46 4.55 11.24 -2.19
C ASP A 46 4.05 9.97 -1.49
N TYR A 47 3.29 10.14 -0.40
CA TYR A 47 2.79 9.05 0.43
C TYR A 47 1.26 8.98 0.41
N ALA A 48 0.74 7.75 0.42
CA ALA A 48 -0.68 7.46 0.52
C ALA A 48 -0.96 6.59 1.75
N LEU A 49 -2.02 6.93 2.48
CA LEU A 49 -2.53 6.14 3.58
C LEU A 49 -3.52 5.11 3.03
N VAL A 50 -3.15 3.84 3.08
CA VAL A 50 -3.93 2.74 2.52
C VAL A 50 -4.59 1.95 3.64
N LYS A 51 -5.88 1.69 3.48
CA LYS A 51 -6.68 0.82 4.34
C LYS A 51 -6.96 -0.50 3.62
N PHE A 52 -6.38 -1.60 4.11
CA PHE A 52 -6.64 -2.93 3.58
C PHE A 52 -7.90 -3.51 4.24
N GLY A 53 -9.03 -3.52 3.52
CA GLY A 53 -10.33 -3.87 4.11
C GLY A 53 -10.54 -5.35 4.42
N LYS A 54 -9.74 -6.26 3.84
CA LYS A 54 -9.89 -7.71 4.06
C LYS A 54 -9.46 -8.15 5.46
N VAL A 55 -8.50 -7.45 6.06
CA VAL A 55 -7.96 -7.77 7.39
C VAL A 55 -8.12 -6.55 8.26
N ALA A 56 -8.57 -6.72 9.51
CA ALA A 56 -8.74 -5.62 10.46
C ALA A 56 -7.39 -5.15 11.03
N THR A 57 -6.52 -4.61 10.16
CA THR A 57 -5.23 -4.04 10.51
C THR A 57 -5.28 -2.51 10.48
N PRO A 58 -4.35 -1.83 11.18
CA PRO A 58 -4.16 -0.39 11.04
C PRO A 58 -3.89 0.00 9.58
N ASN A 59 -4.21 1.25 9.26
CA ASN A 59 -3.88 1.83 7.96
C ASN A 59 -2.35 1.99 7.83
N ILE A 60 -1.85 1.86 6.61
CA ILE A 60 -0.41 1.85 6.32
C ILE A 60 -0.07 3.02 5.41
N TRP A 61 0.95 3.80 5.77
CA TRP A 61 1.53 4.79 4.87
C TRP A 61 2.51 4.09 3.92
N LEU A 62 2.25 4.19 2.63
CA LEU A 62 3.08 3.64 1.57
C LEU A 62 3.44 4.73 0.56
N ASN A 63 4.61 4.62 -0.04
CA ASN A 63 4.96 5.54 -1.12
C ASN A 63 4.06 5.25 -2.34
N ILE A 64 3.61 6.30 -3.03
CA ILE A 64 2.73 6.18 -4.19
C ILE A 64 3.36 5.30 -5.28
N GLU A 65 4.68 5.31 -5.44
CA GLU A 65 5.36 4.49 -6.44
C GLU A 65 5.26 2.98 -6.13
N GLN A 66 5.06 2.61 -4.87
CA GLN A 66 4.88 1.22 -4.42
C GLN A 66 3.46 0.71 -4.64
N LEU A 67 2.55 1.57 -5.08
CA LEU A 67 1.14 1.24 -5.26
C LEU A 67 0.80 1.12 -6.74
N GLU A 68 -0.08 0.18 -7.05
CA GLU A 68 -0.71 0.08 -8.37
C GLU A 68 -2.21 -0.08 -8.24
N GLU A 69 -2.94 0.38 -9.26
CA GLU A 69 -4.39 0.26 -9.33
C GLU A 69 -4.82 -1.20 -9.33
N PHE A 70 -5.77 -1.54 -8.46
CA PHE A 70 -6.31 -2.88 -8.36
C PHE A 70 -7.38 -3.08 -9.45
N LYS A 71 -6.99 -3.72 -10.56
CA LYS A 71 -7.91 -4.15 -11.63
C LYS A 71 -8.70 -5.40 -11.24
#